data_AF-A0A1Q6GZ71-F1
#
_entry.id   AF-A0A1Q6GZ71-F1
#
_cell.length_a   1.000
_cell.length_b   1.000
_cell.length_c   1.000
_cell.angle_alpha   90.00
_cell.angle_beta   90.00
_cell.angle_gamma   90.00
#
_symmetry.space_group_name_H-M   'P 1'
#
loop_
_entity.id
_entity.type
_entity.pdbx_description
1 polymer ?
#
loop_
_entity_poly.entity_id
_entity_poly.type
_entity_poly.pdbx_seq_one_letter_code
_entity_poly.pdbx_strand_id
1 'polypeptide(L)'
;MKNILFFATLLLAVFVDAKAQWKMLDDHIKSVWADSVSVDNVLPEYPRPIMERSSWSNLNGLWDYAIKKKGERKPEVFDGKILVPFAVESMMSGVGKTVGKDNELWYSRKFTIPSSWKNKRIILNFGAVDWLADVWVNDVKVGQHKGGFVPFSFDITAALDTKKENEICVRVWDPTDEGFQPRGKQVNRPGGIWYTPVTGIWQTVWIEPVGDRHFENLKITPDIDLHTVTVEPKVSAGMQGDMVEVYIYDNGRVIASGKSINGHAVSIDMPENAKLWSPSTPFLYDMRVVLSNGGKAIDEVKSYTAMRKFSTLRDKNGVMRIALNNEPIFNFGPLDQGWWPDGLYTAPTDNALLYDIQKTKDWGFNMIRKHIKVEPARWYTYCDKKGIIVWQDMPSGDRNPEWQNFRYFNGAELLRSPESEAQFRKEWKEIMDCLYSYPCIGVWVPFNEAWGQFKTPEIVEWTKKYDPTRLVDPASGGNHYTCGDILDVHNYPTPAMPLYDAQRVNVLGEYGGIGFAVEGHLWEPSRNWGYVQFKSSEEVTAEYLKYIEQLEGFIARGLSSAVYTQTTDVEVEVNGLMTYDRKYIKIDEQKVREANNRVCMSLEGLK
;
A
#
# COMPACT_ATOMS: atom_id res chain seq x y z
N MET A 1 -46.95 -55.69 36.40
CA MET A 1 -46.70 -54.40 37.08
C MET A 1 -45.21 -54.31 37.38
N LYS A 2 -44.42 -53.32 36.99
CA LYS A 2 -44.50 -52.23 36.01
C LYS A 2 -43.01 -51.95 35.70
N ASN A 3 -42.65 -51.91 34.42
CA ASN A 3 -41.28 -51.67 33.96
C ASN A 3 -40.82 -50.25 34.33
N ILE A 4 -39.58 -50.16 34.81
CA ILE A 4 -38.88 -48.91 35.09
C ILE A 4 -38.33 -48.37 33.77
N LEU A 5 -38.81 -47.21 33.34
CA LEU A 5 -38.30 -46.49 32.18
C LEU A 5 -37.22 -45.50 32.67
N PHE A 6 -35.98 -45.71 32.22
CA PHE A 6 -34.88 -44.74 32.33
C PHE A 6 -35.12 -43.61 31.32
N PHE A 7 -35.20 -42.37 31.80
CA PHE A 7 -35.11 -41.18 30.94
C PHE A 7 -33.63 -40.77 30.85
N ALA A 8 -33.00 -41.02 29.71
CA ALA A 8 -31.72 -40.44 29.34
C ALA A 8 -32.00 -39.09 28.67
N THR A 9 -31.74 -37.99 29.37
CA THR A 9 -31.76 -36.64 28.78
C THR A 9 -30.49 -36.47 27.95
N LEU A 10 -30.65 -36.55 26.63
CA LEU A 10 -29.61 -36.26 25.66
C LEU A 10 -29.32 -34.75 25.67
N LEU A 11 -28.18 -34.35 26.25
CA LEU A 11 -27.61 -33.01 26.09
C LEU A 11 -27.11 -32.89 24.64
N LEU A 12 -27.99 -32.47 23.73
CA LEU A 12 -27.61 -31.98 22.42
C LEU A 12 -26.93 -30.61 22.60
N ALA A 13 -25.61 -30.63 22.69
CA ALA A 13 -24.80 -29.44 22.50
C ALA A 13 -25.04 -28.94 21.07
N VAL A 14 -25.77 -27.83 20.94
CA VAL A 14 -25.90 -27.11 19.68
C VAL A 14 -24.55 -26.46 19.40
N PHE A 15 -23.68 -27.15 18.67
CA PHE A 15 -22.63 -26.49 17.91
C PHE A 15 -23.34 -25.70 16.81
N VAL A 16 -23.69 -24.44 17.09
CA VAL A 16 -23.96 -23.49 16.02
C VAL A 16 -22.64 -23.35 15.29
N ASP A 17 -22.58 -23.90 14.08
CA ASP A 17 -21.43 -23.82 13.20
C ASP A 17 -21.05 -22.32 13.08
N ALA A 18 -19.81 -21.95 13.43
CA ALA A 18 -19.39 -20.54 13.38
C ALA A 18 -19.54 -19.95 11.97
N LYS A 19 -19.57 -20.82 10.95
CA LYS A 19 -19.89 -20.51 9.55
C LYS A 19 -21.32 -20.02 9.32
N ALA A 20 -22.26 -20.32 10.22
CA ALA A 20 -23.64 -19.86 10.14
C ALA A 20 -23.84 -18.41 10.60
N GLN A 21 -22.87 -17.81 11.31
CA GLN A 21 -22.98 -16.45 11.83
C GLN A 21 -22.42 -15.36 10.91
N TRP A 22 -21.52 -15.71 9.99
CA TRP A 22 -20.99 -14.79 9.00
C TRP A 22 -21.54 -15.10 7.61
N LYS A 23 -21.92 -14.07 6.88
CA LYS A 23 -22.23 -14.12 5.46
C LYS A 23 -21.79 -12.80 4.83
N MET A 24 -21.09 -12.86 3.71
CA MET A 24 -20.79 -11.67 2.91
C MET A 24 -22.11 -10.97 2.53
N LEU A 25 -22.12 -9.64 2.64
CA LEU A 25 -23.27 -8.84 2.22
C LEU A 25 -23.46 -8.92 0.69
N ASP A 26 -24.66 -8.56 0.22
CA ASP A 26 -25.06 -8.73 -1.19
C ASP A 26 -25.86 -7.54 -1.71
N ASP A 27 -25.52 -6.36 -1.20
CA ASP A 27 -26.19 -5.11 -1.45
C ASP A 27 -25.61 -4.36 -2.67
N HIS A 28 -24.37 -4.65 -3.07
CA HIS A 28 -23.68 -4.00 -4.17
C HIS A 28 -22.96 -5.00 -5.11
N ILE A 29 -22.46 -4.50 -6.24
CA ILE A 29 -21.63 -5.27 -7.20
C ILE A 29 -20.40 -5.87 -6.54
N LYS A 30 -19.91 -7.00 -7.03
CA LYS A 30 -18.78 -7.74 -6.46
C LYS A 30 -17.76 -8.10 -7.52
N SER A 31 -16.49 -8.06 -7.14
CA SER A 31 -15.42 -8.55 -8.01
C SER A 31 -15.49 -10.06 -8.20
N VAL A 32 -14.83 -10.57 -9.23
CA VAL A 32 -14.78 -12.02 -9.52
C VAL A 32 -14.06 -12.83 -8.43
N TRP A 33 -13.25 -12.17 -7.58
CA TRP A 33 -12.48 -12.85 -6.53
C TRP A 33 -13.23 -12.98 -5.21
N ALA A 34 -14.27 -12.17 -4.98
CA ALA A 34 -15.04 -12.21 -3.74
C ALA A 34 -15.58 -13.61 -3.45
N ASP A 35 -16.09 -14.30 -4.47
CA ASP A 35 -16.67 -15.64 -4.35
C ASP A 35 -15.62 -16.75 -4.11
N SER A 36 -14.33 -16.45 -4.32
CA SER A 36 -13.24 -17.41 -4.12
C SER A 36 -12.66 -17.39 -2.71
N VAL A 37 -13.08 -16.43 -1.87
CA VAL A 37 -12.52 -16.26 -0.52
C VAL A 37 -13.05 -17.32 0.43
N SER A 38 -12.11 -18.03 1.05
CA SER A 38 -12.40 -18.99 2.12
C SER A 38 -12.21 -18.34 3.48
N VAL A 39 -13.24 -18.39 4.34
CA VAL A 39 -13.17 -17.86 5.71
C VAL A 39 -12.08 -18.50 6.57
N ASP A 40 -11.70 -19.73 6.24
CA ASP A 40 -10.69 -20.50 6.96
C ASP A 40 -9.26 -20.21 6.45
N ASN A 41 -9.13 -19.52 5.30
CA ASN A 41 -7.87 -19.32 4.61
C ASN A 41 -7.83 -17.98 3.83
N VAL A 42 -8.19 -16.88 4.50
CA VAL A 42 -8.22 -15.54 3.91
C VAL A 42 -6.80 -14.99 3.78
N LEU A 43 -6.42 -14.61 2.55
CA LEU A 43 -5.10 -14.03 2.23
C LEU A 43 -3.95 -14.85 2.86
N PRO A 44 -3.77 -16.12 2.42
CA PRO A 44 -2.88 -17.09 3.07
C PRO A 44 -1.39 -16.84 2.81
N GLU A 45 -1.05 -15.86 1.98
CA GLU A 45 0.32 -15.59 1.60
C GLU A 45 1.09 -14.87 2.71
N TYR A 46 2.39 -15.14 2.81
CA TYR A 46 3.23 -14.50 3.81
C TYR A 46 3.29 -12.97 3.57
N PRO A 47 3.03 -12.12 4.60
CA PRO A 47 2.85 -10.68 4.40
C PRO A 47 4.12 -9.85 4.18
N ARG A 48 5.32 -10.37 4.44
CA ARG A 48 6.59 -9.59 4.39
C ARG A 48 7.63 -10.13 3.39
N PRO A 49 7.45 -9.94 2.08
CA PRO A 49 8.38 -10.49 1.08
C PRO A 49 9.83 -9.99 1.18
N ILE A 50 10.06 -8.81 1.76
CA ILE A 50 11.42 -8.26 1.93
C ILE A 50 12.18 -8.84 3.14
N MET A 51 11.49 -9.59 4.01
CA MET A 51 12.07 -10.23 5.19
C MET A 51 11.31 -11.53 5.49
N GLU A 52 11.43 -12.49 4.57
CA GLU A 52 10.69 -13.75 4.56
C GLU A 52 11.21 -14.74 5.61
N ARG A 53 10.25 -15.29 6.36
CA ARG A 53 10.44 -16.37 7.34
C ARG A 53 9.56 -17.55 6.97
N SER A 54 10.09 -18.76 7.12
CA SER A 54 9.35 -19.99 6.80
C SER A 54 8.34 -20.39 7.88
N SER A 55 8.61 -20.06 9.15
CA SER A 55 7.73 -20.36 10.28
C SER A 55 6.91 -19.13 10.64
N TRP A 56 5.59 -19.25 10.54
CA TRP A 56 4.62 -18.23 10.90
C TRP A 56 3.22 -18.86 10.98
N SER A 57 2.24 -18.13 11.49
CA SER A 57 0.83 -18.54 11.47
C SER A 57 -0.07 -17.36 11.18
N ASN A 58 -0.96 -17.54 10.20
CA ASN A 58 -1.95 -16.56 9.80
C ASN A 58 -3.10 -16.51 10.83
N LEU A 59 -3.47 -15.30 11.24
CA LEU A 59 -4.57 -15.04 12.16
C LEU A 59 -5.75 -14.32 11.49
N ASN A 60 -5.80 -14.28 10.15
CA ASN A 60 -6.98 -13.90 9.38
C ASN A 60 -8.09 -14.95 9.51
N GLY A 61 -9.31 -14.56 9.16
CA GLY A 61 -10.53 -15.38 9.30
C GLY A 61 -11.53 -14.73 10.24
N LEU A 62 -12.43 -15.52 10.83
CA LEU A 62 -13.50 -14.97 11.68
C LEU A 62 -12.98 -14.56 13.06
N TRP A 63 -13.31 -13.33 13.45
CA TRP A 63 -13.12 -12.78 14.80
C TRP A 63 -14.50 -12.42 15.38
N ASP A 64 -14.62 -12.41 16.70
CA ASP A 64 -15.75 -11.77 17.37
C ASP A 64 -15.61 -10.26 17.28
N TYR A 65 -16.70 -9.52 17.01
CA TYR A 65 -16.68 -8.05 16.97
C TYR A 65 -17.81 -7.42 17.79
N ALA A 66 -17.57 -6.20 18.26
CA ALA A 66 -18.63 -5.37 18.82
C ALA A 66 -18.33 -3.88 18.60
N ILE A 67 -19.36 -3.09 18.36
CA ILE A 67 -19.27 -1.62 18.33
C ILE A 67 -19.83 -1.11 19.65
N LYS A 68 -19.02 -0.36 20.40
CA LYS A 68 -19.38 0.20 21.71
C LYS A 68 -19.08 1.68 21.74
N LYS A 69 -19.75 2.42 22.63
CA LYS A 69 -19.46 3.83 22.80
C LYS A 69 -18.00 4.00 23.24
N LYS A 70 -17.34 5.01 22.70
CA LYS A 70 -15.93 5.29 23.01
C LYS A 70 -15.71 5.40 24.53
N GLY A 71 -14.72 4.66 25.03
CA GLY A 71 -14.35 4.65 26.45
C GLY A 71 -15.10 3.62 27.30
N GLU A 72 -16.03 2.86 26.73
CA GLU A 72 -16.61 1.70 27.42
C GLU A 72 -15.59 0.56 27.59
N ARG A 73 -15.85 -0.31 28.57
CA ARG A 73 -15.01 -1.49 28.85
C ARG A 73 -15.17 -2.56 27.76
N LYS A 74 -14.21 -3.50 27.69
CA LYS A 74 -14.29 -4.71 26.85
C LYS A 74 -15.68 -5.35 27.01
N PRO A 75 -16.39 -5.64 25.91
CA PRO A 75 -17.72 -6.25 25.98
C PRO A 75 -17.62 -7.69 26.52
N GLU A 76 -18.57 -8.06 27.40
CA GLU A 76 -18.73 -9.45 27.85
C GLU A 76 -19.45 -10.30 26.78
N VAL A 77 -20.27 -9.66 25.94
CA VAL A 77 -21.00 -10.27 24.82
C VAL A 77 -20.69 -9.46 23.57
N PHE A 78 -20.17 -10.15 22.54
CA PHE A 78 -19.87 -9.57 21.24
C PHE A 78 -21.12 -9.55 20.34
N ASP A 79 -21.17 -8.60 19.41
CA ASP A 79 -22.33 -8.35 18.56
C ASP A 79 -22.44 -9.38 17.41
N GLY A 80 -21.34 -10.02 17.02
CA GLY A 80 -21.32 -11.07 16.01
C GLY A 80 -19.92 -11.45 15.54
N LYS A 81 -19.83 -12.03 14.34
CA LYS A 81 -18.56 -12.37 13.67
C LYS A 81 -18.21 -11.36 12.57
N ILE A 82 -16.92 -11.06 12.44
CA ILE A 82 -16.35 -10.24 11.37
C ILE A 82 -15.24 -11.02 10.68
N LEU A 83 -15.15 -10.93 9.35
CA LEU A 83 -14.06 -11.53 8.58
C LEU A 83 -12.86 -10.58 8.52
N VAL A 84 -11.80 -10.91 9.25
CA VAL A 84 -10.52 -10.18 9.21
C VAL A 84 -9.68 -10.71 8.04
N PRO A 85 -9.05 -9.82 7.24
CA PRO A 85 -8.80 -8.42 7.54
C PRO A 85 -9.63 -7.47 6.68
N PHE A 86 -10.94 -7.66 6.56
CA PHE A 86 -11.79 -6.73 5.82
C PHE A 86 -12.35 -5.66 6.77
N ALA A 87 -12.32 -4.41 6.34
CA ALA A 87 -12.84 -3.26 7.09
C ALA A 87 -14.31 -3.47 7.49
N VAL A 88 -14.73 -3.01 8.67
CA VAL A 88 -16.09 -3.29 9.20
C VAL A 88 -17.23 -2.77 8.31
N GLU A 89 -16.96 -1.75 7.51
CA GLU A 89 -17.91 -1.18 6.53
C GLU A 89 -18.03 -2.02 5.25
N SER A 90 -17.04 -2.86 4.95
CA SER A 90 -17.00 -3.62 3.70
C SER A 90 -18.02 -4.77 3.67
N MET A 91 -18.46 -5.16 2.47
CA MET A 91 -19.33 -6.33 2.30
C MET A 91 -18.67 -7.63 2.78
N MET A 92 -17.35 -7.78 2.52
CA MET A 92 -16.59 -8.97 2.89
C MET A 92 -16.40 -9.14 4.39
N SER A 93 -16.44 -8.07 5.17
CA SER A 93 -16.44 -8.17 6.63
C SER A 93 -17.67 -8.93 7.16
N GLY A 94 -18.77 -8.90 6.41
CA GLY A 94 -20.09 -9.41 6.82
C GLY A 94 -20.83 -8.50 7.80
N VAL A 95 -20.30 -7.30 8.09
CA VAL A 95 -20.88 -6.37 9.07
C VAL A 95 -21.59 -5.19 8.40
N GLY A 96 -20.91 -4.44 7.52
CA GLY A 96 -21.49 -3.33 6.76
C GLY A 96 -22.02 -2.18 7.62
N LYS A 97 -21.32 -1.86 8.72
CA LYS A 97 -21.71 -0.78 9.64
C LYS A 97 -20.57 0.22 9.81
N THR A 98 -20.94 1.50 9.91
CA THR A 98 -20.01 2.57 10.25
C THR A 98 -19.75 2.63 11.76
N VAL A 99 -18.54 3.04 12.14
CA VAL A 99 -18.13 3.20 13.55
C VAL A 99 -18.23 4.66 13.98
N GLY A 100 -17.50 5.55 13.30
CA GLY A 100 -17.46 6.99 13.57
C GLY A 100 -16.79 7.37 14.89
N LYS A 101 -16.61 8.69 15.10
CA LYS A 101 -15.80 9.24 16.20
C LYS A 101 -16.27 8.91 17.62
N ASP A 102 -17.55 8.61 17.80
CA ASP A 102 -18.19 8.41 19.11
C ASP A 102 -18.19 6.95 19.57
N ASN A 103 -17.71 6.03 18.73
CA ASN A 103 -17.67 4.60 19.01
C ASN A 103 -16.26 4.01 18.85
N GLU A 104 -16.06 2.84 19.43
CA GLU A 104 -14.87 2.01 19.30
C GLU A 104 -15.29 0.61 18.81
N LEU A 105 -14.50 0.07 17.89
CA LEU A 105 -14.66 -1.29 17.37
C LEU A 105 -13.76 -2.23 18.18
N TRP A 106 -14.39 -3.21 18.82
CA TRP A 106 -13.71 -4.26 19.56
C TRP A 106 -13.66 -5.54 18.73
N TYR A 107 -12.51 -6.21 18.75
CA TYR A 107 -12.28 -7.52 18.18
C TYR A 107 -11.84 -8.50 19.27
N SER A 108 -12.23 -9.78 19.17
CA SER A 108 -11.62 -10.88 19.91
C SER A 108 -11.36 -12.09 19.03
N ARG A 109 -10.22 -12.74 19.22
CA ARG A 109 -9.90 -14.02 18.58
C ARG A 109 -9.08 -14.92 19.48
N LYS A 110 -9.47 -16.19 19.49
CA LYS A 110 -8.71 -17.27 20.10
C LYS A 110 -7.71 -17.88 19.13
N PHE A 111 -6.57 -18.31 19.66
CA PHE A 111 -5.50 -18.95 18.91
C PHE A 111 -4.65 -19.85 19.79
N THR A 112 -3.85 -20.72 19.18
CA THR A 112 -2.93 -21.62 19.88
C THR A 112 -1.51 -21.42 19.36
N ILE A 113 -0.52 -21.72 20.20
CA ILE A 113 0.89 -21.69 19.82
C ILE A 113 1.32 -23.10 19.40
N PRO A 114 1.84 -23.31 18.18
CA PRO A 114 2.40 -24.58 17.78
C PRO A 114 3.47 -25.08 18.76
N SER A 115 3.44 -26.36 19.13
CA SER A 115 4.40 -26.95 20.07
C SER A 115 5.85 -26.89 19.57
N SER A 116 6.05 -26.82 18.25
CA SER A 116 7.34 -26.62 17.60
C SER A 116 7.98 -25.25 17.89
N TRP A 117 7.21 -24.29 18.41
CA TRP A 117 7.68 -22.94 18.75
C TRP A 117 8.07 -22.81 20.23
N LYS A 118 8.22 -23.94 20.94
CA LYS A 118 8.70 -23.96 22.32
C LYS A 118 10.05 -23.22 22.43
N ASN A 119 10.18 -22.41 23.48
CA ASN A 119 11.36 -21.57 23.76
C ASN A 119 11.67 -20.53 22.66
N LYS A 120 10.67 -20.12 21.88
CA LYS A 120 10.76 -18.99 20.95
C LYS A 120 10.04 -17.78 21.53
N ARG A 121 10.47 -16.60 21.08
CA ARG A 121 9.68 -15.38 21.21
C ARG A 121 8.59 -15.39 20.16
N ILE A 122 7.40 -14.91 20.51
CA ILE A 122 6.23 -14.87 19.65
C ILE A 122 5.92 -13.42 19.38
N ILE A 123 6.12 -13.01 18.14
CA ILE A 123 5.83 -11.66 17.68
C ILE A 123 4.45 -11.66 17.03
N LEU A 124 3.52 -10.90 17.58
CA LEU A 124 2.23 -10.60 16.96
C LEU A 124 2.38 -9.41 16.04
N ASN A 125 1.96 -9.55 14.79
CA ASN A 125 2.10 -8.54 13.75
C ASN A 125 0.73 -8.19 13.17
N PHE A 126 0.55 -6.90 12.87
CA PHE A 126 -0.57 -6.36 12.12
C PHE A 126 -0.03 -5.65 10.88
N GLY A 127 -0.60 -5.94 9.71
CA GLY A 127 -0.22 -5.26 8.47
C GLY A 127 -0.63 -3.79 8.47
N ALA A 128 -1.85 -3.51 8.92
CA ALA A 128 -2.39 -2.17 9.13
C ALA A 128 -3.72 -2.26 9.88
N VAL A 129 -4.01 -1.26 10.71
CA VAL A 129 -5.27 -1.09 11.43
C VAL A 129 -5.63 0.39 11.43
N ASP A 130 -6.80 0.75 10.90
CA ASP A 130 -7.23 2.15 10.79
C ASP A 130 -8.08 2.55 12.03
N TRP A 131 -7.62 3.39 12.95
CA TRP A 131 -6.27 3.99 13.01
C TRP A 131 -5.59 3.97 14.38
N LEU A 132 -6.33 4.03 15.50
CA LEU A 132 -5.78 3.91 16.85
C LEU A 132 -6.15 2.54 17.44
N ALA A 133 -5.17 1.66 17.55
CA ALA A 133 -5.34 0.28 18.00
C ALA A 133 -4.70 0.05 19.38
N ASP A 134 -5.48 -0.36 20.37
CA ASP A 134 -4.97 -0.96 21.61
C ASP A 134 -5.08 -2.49 21.52
N VAL A 135 -4.03 -3.21 21.95
CA VAL A 135 -3.97 -4.67 21.83
C VAL A 135 -3.69 -5.32 23.18
N TRP A 136 -4.44 -6.38 23.48
CA TRP A 136 -4.28 -7.23 24.65
C TRP A 136 -4.15 -8.69 24.23
N VAL A 137 -3.37 -9.45 25.01
CA VAL A 137 -3.31 -10.91 24.94
C VAL A 137 -3.59 -11.46 26.33
N ASN A 138 -4.58 -12.34 26.46
CA ASN A 138 -5.04 -12.89 27.75
C ASN A 138 -5.25 -11.80 28.82
N ASP A 139 -5.99 -10.74 28.44
CA ASP A 139 -6.28 -9.55 29.26
C ASP A 139 -5.05 -8.72 29.71
N VAL A 140 -3.85 -9.04 29.22
CA VAL A 140 -2.63 -8.24 29.43
C VAL A 140 -2.43 -7.31 28.24
N LYS A 141 -2.33 -6.00 28.50
CA LYS A 141 -2.06 -5.02 27.43
C LYS A 141 -0.63 -5.22 26.90
N VAL A 142 -0.51 -5.52 25.61
CA VAL A 142 0.79 -5.74 24.96
C VAL A 142 1.29 -4.51 24.20
N GLY A 143 0.38 -3.59 23.84
CA GLY A 143 0.79 -2.34 23.22
C GLY A 143 -0.35 -1.49 22.68
N GLN A 144 0.04 -0.40 22.01
CA GLN A 144 -0.83 0.51 21.28
C GLN A 144 -0.12 0.96 19.99
N HIS A 145 -0.87 1.10 18.90
CA HIS A 145 -0.40 1.68 17.65
C HIS A 145 -1.34 2.81 17.20
N LYS A 146 -0.76 3.86 16.61
CA LYS A 146 -1.51 5.00 16.05
C LYS A 146 -0.99 5.32 14.66
N GLY A 147 -1.82 5.06 13.65
CA GLY A 147 -1.56 5.25 12.23
C GLY A 147 -2.26 4.16 11.39
N GLY A 148 -2.81 4.54 10.24
CA GLY A 148 -3.75 3.70 9.50
C GLY A 148 -3.14 2.78 8.44
N PHE A 149 -1.87 2.99 8.06
CA PHE A 149 -1.34 2.53 6.78
C PHE A 149 -0.03 1.72 6.85
N VAL A 150 0.53 1.55 8.05
CA VAL A 150 1.85 0.94 8.24
C VAL A 150 1.78 -0.27 9.18
N PRO A 151 2.68 -1.26 9.01
CA PRO A 151 2.72 -2.44 9.87
C PRO A 151 3.30 -2.13 11.24
N PHE A 152 2.86 -2.88 12.25
CA PHE A 152 3.40 -2.81 13.61
C PHE A 152 3.35 -4.19 14.30
N SER A 153 4.18 -4.34 15.34
CA SER A 153 4.39 -5.63 16.00
C SER A 153 4.59 -5.50 17.50
N PHE A 154 4.22 -6.55 18.24
CA PHE A 154 4.44 -6.68 19.68
C PHE A 154 5.03 -8.06 20.02
N ASP A 155 6.04 -8.10 20.90
CA ASP A 155 6.46 -9.35 21.55
C ASP A 155 5.42 -9.72 22.61
N ILE A 156 4.65 -10.77 22.35
CA ILE A 156 3.55 -11.21 23.22
C ILE A 156 3.96 -12.37 24.13
N THR A 157 5.22 -12.80 24.11
CA THR A 157 5.69 -14.01 24.81
C THR A 157 5.36 -14.01 26.29
N ALA A 158 5.51 -12.87 26.97
CA ALA A 158 5.23 -12.76 28.40
C ALA A 158 3.74 -12.87 28.76
N ALA A 159 2.84 -12.65 27.80
CA ALA A 159 1.39 -12.70 28.00
C ALA A 159 0.77 -14.06 27.66
N LEU A 160 1.53 -14.99 27.08
CA LEU A 160 1.02 -16.27 26.57
C LEU A 160 0.92 -17.36 27.65
N ASP A 161 -0.17 -18.13 27.63
CA ASP A 161 -0.22 -19.47 28.20
C ASP A 161 0.15 -20.49 27.10
N THR A 162 1.40 -20.96 27.12
CA THR A 162 1.95 -21.88 26.10
C THR A 162 1.33 -23.28 26.09
N LYS A 163 0.50 -23.61 27.09
CA LYS A 163 -0.16 -24.92 27.20
C LYS A 163 -1.65 -24.88 26.87
N LYS A 164 -2.20 -23.68 26.64
CA LYS A 164 -3.64 -23.49 26.42
C LYS A 164 -3.91 -22.64 25.18
N GLU A 165 -5.19 -22.54 24.86
CA GLU A 165 -5.69 -21.51 23.96
C GLU A 165 -5.46 -20.12 24.58
N ASN A 166 -5.07 -19.18 23.73
CA ASN A 166 -4.82 -17.79 24.07
C ASN A 166 -5.86 -16.91 23.38
N GLU A 167 -6.15 -15.73 23.93
CA GLU A 167 -7.08 -14.76 23.34
C GLU A 167 -6.34 -13.46 23.00
N ILE A 168 -6.55 -12.95 21.78
CA ILE A 168 -6.20 -11.59 21.36
C ILE A 168 -7.46 -10.75 21.45
N CYS A 169 -7.37 -9.58 22.07
CA CYS A 169 -8.41 -8.56 22.01
C CYS A 169 -7.81 -7.27 21.43
N VAL A 170 -8.53 -6.66 20.50
CA VAL A 170 -8.11 -5.39 19.86
C VAL A 170 -9.24 -4.39 19.99
N ARG A 171 -8.91 -3.16 20.38
CA ARG A 171 -9.85 -2.04 20.36
C ARG A 171 -9.35 -1.01 19.38
N VAL A 172 -10.22 -0.59 18.47
CA VAL A 172 -9.90 0.37 17.42
C VAL A 172 -10.83 1.58 17.52
N TRP A 173 -10.24 2.77 17.48
CA TRP A 173 -10.96 4.03 17.35
C TRP A 173 -10.53 4.73 16.06
N ASP A 174 -11.50 5.21 15.28
CA ASP A 174 -11.28 6.05 14.09
C ASP A 174 -12.39 7.11 13.95
N PRO A 175 -12.06 8.42 13.91
CA PRO A 175 -13.03 9.47 13.67
C PRO A 175 -13.36 9.70 12.17
N THR A 176 -12.82 8.92 11.23
CA THR A 176 -13.04 9.07 9.79
C THR A 176 -12.63 10.48 9.30
N ASP A 177 -13.55 11.39 8.95
CA ASP A 177 -13.21 12.79 8.61
C ASP A 177 -13.05 13.72 9.79
N GLU A 178 -13.55 13.32 10.95
CA GLU A 178 -13.81 14.27 12.03
C GLU A 178 -12.58 14.49 12.92
N GLY A 179 -11.43 13.92 12.53
CA GLY A 179 -10.14 14.11 13.15
C GLY A 179 -9.10 14.66 12.19
N PHE A 180 -7.86 14.79 12.69
CA PHE A 180 -6.72 15.30 11.92
C PHE A 180 -5.88 14.21 11.26
N GLN A 181 -6.23 12.94 11.49
CA GLN A 181 -5.44 11.81 11.05
C GLN A 181 -5.21 11.82 9.54
N PRO A 182 -4.02 11.39 9.08
CA PRO A 182 -3.87 10.90 7.73
C PRO A 182 -4.96 9.89 7.40
N ARG A 183 -5.70 10.15 6.33
CA ARG A 183 -6.70 9.27 5.73
C ARG A 183 -6.52 9.28 4.22
N GLY A 184 -6.97 8.24 3.55
CA GLY A 184 -7.13 8.29 2.10
C GLY A 184 -8.41 9.05 1.77
N LYS A 185 -9.30 8.40 1.02
CA LYS A 185 -10.57 9.00 0.57
C LYS A 185 -11.78 8.64 1.41
N GLN A 186 -11.60 8.04 2.59
CA GLN A 186 -12.68 7.68 3.50
C GLN A 186 -13.42 8.93 4.00
N VAL A 187 -14.75 8.99 3.89
CA VAL A 187 -15.58 10.07 4.48
C VAL A 187 -16.86 9.51 5.09
N ASN A 188 -17.39 10.14 6.14
CA ASN A 188 -18.67 9.73 6.75
C ASN A 188 -19.87 9.88 5.80
N ARG A 189 -19.75 10.69 4.74
CA ARG A 189 -20.80 10.93 3.74
C ARG A 189 -20.22 10.82 2.33
N PRO A 190 -20.12 9.59 1.78
CA PRO A 190 -19.54 9.35 0.46
C PRO A 190 -20.24 10.15 -0.65
N GLY A 191 -19.44 10.61 -1.61
CA GLY A 191 -19.90 11.39 -2.76
C GLY A 191 -18.77 12.10 -3.50
N GLY A 192 -18.98 12.33 -4.80
CA GLY A 192 -17.95 12.92 -5.65
C GLY A 192 -16.74 12.01 -5.74
N ILE A 193 -15.58 12.52 -5.28
CA ILE A 193 -14.30 11.81 -5.25
C ILE A 193 -13.95 11.19 -3.89
N TRP A 194 -14.91 11.14 -2.97
CA TRP A 194 -14.73 10.63 -1.61
C TRP A 194 -15.67 9.44 -1.35
N TYR A 195 -15.17 8.43 -0.65
CA TYR A 195 -15.74 7.08 -0.65
C TYR A 195 -16.09 6.58 0.76
N THR A 196 -16.65 5.37 0.82
CA THR A 196 -17.09 4.67 2.04
C THR A 196 -16.04 4.70 3.16
N PRO A 197 -16.41 4.91 4.44
CA PRO A 197 -15.47 4.81 5.55
C PRO A 197 -14.74 3.46 5.61
N VAL A 198 -13.52 3.44 6.16
CA VAL A 198 -12.74 2.22 6.42
C VAL A 198 -12.24 2.29 7.85
N THR A 199 -12.76 1.43 8.71
CA THR A 199 -12.34 1.34 10.11
C THR A 199 -11.86 -0.07 10.44
N GLY A 200 -10.82 -0.17 11.26
CA GLY A 200 -10.39 -1.44 11.86
C GLY A 200 -9.27 -2.15 11.13
N ILE A 201 -9.17 -3.46 11.32
CA ILE A 201 -8.10 -4.29 10.77
C ILE A 201 -8.36 -4.49 9.28
N TRP A 202 -7.51 -3.90 8.42
CA TRP A 202 -7.69 -3.96 6.97
C TRP A 202 -6.53 -4.65 6.20
N GLN A 203 -5.47 -5.05 6.90
CA GLN A 203 -4.44 -5.96 6.37
C GLN A 203 -4.18 -7.14 7.31
N THR A 204 -3.47 -8.16 6.80
CA THR A 204 -3.25 -9.45 7.49
C THR A 204 -2.74 -9.31 8.92
N VAL A 205 -3.24 -10.18 9.81
CA VAL A 205 -2.73 -10.36 11.18
C VAL A 205 -2.03 -11.71 11.25
N TRP A 206 -0.84 -11.78 11.84
CA TRP A 206 -0.08 -13.04 11.93
C TRP A 206 0.88 -13.07 13.11
N ILE A 207 1.34 -14.27 13.47
CA ILE A 207 2.38 -14.48 14.49
C ILE A 207 3.62 -15.15 13.90
N GLU A 208 4.79 -14.75 14.40
CA GLU A 208 6.10 -15.29 14.02
C GLU A 208 6.86 -15.79 15.25
N PRO A 209 7.39 -17.03 15.25
CA PRO A 209 8.36 -17.48 16.23
C PRO A 209 9.76 -16.98 15.85
N VAL A 210 10.42 -16.30 16.78
CA VAL A 210 11.78 -15.78 16.60
C VAL A 210 12.69 -16.18 17.77
N GLY A 211 14.00 -16.12 17.55
CA GLY A 211 14.98 -16.26 18.63
C GLY A 211 15.06 -15.01 19.50
N ASP A 212 15.80 -15.08 20.61
CA ASP A 212 16.05 -13.91 21.47
C ASP A 212 16.71 -12.74 20.73
N ARG A 213 17.53 -13.07 19.74
CA ARG A 213 18.15 -12.12 18.81
C ARG A 213 17.68 -12.47 17.42
N HIS A 214 17.06 -11.51 16.75
CA HIS A 214 16.47 -11.70 15.43
C HIS A 214 16.46 -10.39 14.65
N PHE A 215 16.32 -10.49 13.33
CA PHE A 215 16.11 -9.33 12.47
C PHE A 215 14.69 -8.78 12.65
N GLU A 216 14.61 -7.48 12.90
CA GLU A 216 13.38 -6.69 13.00
C GLU A 216 13.09 -5.92 11.71
N ASN A 217 14.13 -5.49 10.98
CA ASN A 217 13.99 -4.80 9.70
C ASN A 217 15.27 -4.93 8.86
N LEU A 218 15.13 -4.76 7.53
CA LEU A 218 16.22 -4.66 6.58
C LEU A 218 16.03 -3.42 5.70
N LYS A 219 16.99 -2.49 5.75
CA LYS A 219 17.04 -1.37 4.83
C LYS A 219 18.10 -1.63 3.76
N ILE A 220 17.68 -1.66 2.49
CA ILE A 220 18.50 -2.10 1.36
C ILE A 220 18.68 -0.94 0.38
N THR A 221 19.92 -0.53 0.12
CA THR A 221 20.24 0.61 -0.75
C THR A 221 21.16 0.16 -1.90
N PRO A 222 20.68 0.11 -3.15
CA PRO A 222 21.53 -0.11 -4.31
C PRO A 222 22.22 1.20 -4.76
N ASP A 223 23.45 1.07 -5.26
CA ASP A 223 24.18 2.15 -5.93
C ASP A 223 24.81 1.60 -7.22
N ILE A 224 24.28 2.03 -8.37
CA ILE A 224 24.75 1.56 -9.68
C ILE A 224 26.05 2.24 -10.12
N ASP A 225 26.36 3.43 -9.59
CA ASP A 225 27.56 4.16 -9.99
C ASP A 225 28.78 3.60 -9.24
N LEU A 226 28.60 3.23 -7.97
CA LEU A 226 29.60 2.55 -7.16
C LEU A 226 29.59 1.02 -7.33
N HIS A 227 28.61 0.46 -8.02
CA HIS A 227 28.40 -0.98 -8.14
C HIS A 227 28.31 -1.69 -6.78
N THR A 228 27.52 -1.14 -5.85
CA THR A 228 27.36 -1.72 -4.51
C THR A 228 25.89 -1.91 -4.14
N VAL A 229 25.65 -2.86 -3.23
CA VAL A 229 24.44 -2.93 -2.42
C VAL A 229 24.83 -2.75 -0.97
N THR A 230 24.17 -1.84 -0.27
CA THR A 230 24.32 -1.66 1.18
C THR A 230 23.09 -2.19 1.91
N VAL A 231 23.31 -3.06 2.90
CA VAL A 231 22.25 -3.60 3.76
C VAL A 231 22.47 -3.12 5.19
N GLU A 232 21.50 -2.38 5.71
CA GLU A 232 21.43 -1.87 7.08
C GLU A 232 20.40 -2.70 7.88
N PRO A 233 20.84 -3.72 8.63
CA PRO A 233 19.94 -4.56 9.42
C PRO A 233 19.59 -3.91 10.77
N LYS A 234 18.34 -4.06 11.20
CA LYS A 234 17.93 -3.80 12.59
C LYS A 234 17.78 -5.14 13.32
N VAL A 235 18.53 -5.33 14.41
CA VAL A 235 18.51 -6.56 15.22
C VAL A 235 17.91 -6.25 16.59
N SER A 236 17.02 -7.12 17.08
CA SER A 236 16.25 -6.92 18.32
C SER A 236 17.11 -6.73 19.58
N ALA A 237 18.24 -7.43 19.64
CA ALA A 237 19.25 -7.30 20.67
C ALA A 237 20.62 -7.69 20.12
N GLY A 238 21.65 -6.89 20.40
CA GLY A 238 23.02 -7.18 20.03
C GLY A 238 23.81 -7.89 21.13
N MET A 239 24.77 -8.72 20.73
CA MET A 239 25.77 -9.33 21.61
C MET A 239 27.17 -9.14 21.02
N GLN A 240 28.18 -9.14 21.89
CA GLN A 240 29.57 -9.18 21.44
C GLN A 240 29.81 -10.42 20.56
N GLY A 241 30.49 -10.21 19.43
CA GLY A 241 30.77 -11.26 18.45
C GLY A 241 29.65 -11.52 17.44
N ASP A 242 28.56 -10.74 17.47
CA ASP A 242 27.53 -10.81 16.43
C ASP A 242 28.02 -10.25 15.11
N MET A 243 27.82 -11.05 14.07
CA MET A 243 28.14 -10.73 12.69
C MET A 243 26.86 -10.80 11.86
N VAL A 244 26.73 -9.89 10.90
CA VAL A 244 25.71 -9.97 9.86
C VAL A 244 26.40 -10.34 8.55
N GLU A 245 25.88 -11.35 7.88
CA GLU A 245 26.36 -11.85 6.60
C GLU A 245 25.24 -11.73 5.56
N VAL A 246 25.58 -11.22 4.38
CA VAL A 246 24.64 -11.04 3.27
C VAL A 246 25.17 -11.78 2.06
N TYR A 247 24.30 -12.55 1.42
CA TYR A 247 24.58 -13.31 0.20
C TYR A 247 23.58 -12.91 -0.87
N ILE A 248 24.07 -12.52 -2.05
CA ILE A 248 23.25 -12.12 -3.20
C ILE A 248 23.38 -13.18 -4.29
N TYR A 249 22.25 -13.60 -4.84
CA TYR A 249 22.15 -14.70 -5.78
C TYR A 249 21.60 -14.25 -7.14
N ASP A 250 22.14 -14.82 -8.21
CA ASP A 250 21.57 -14.81 -9.56
C ASP A 250 21.35 -16.27 -9.99
N ASN A 251 20.11 -16.65 -10.27
CA ASN A 251 19.73 -18.01 -10.67
C ASN A 251 20.27 -19.11 -9.72
N GLY A 252 20.15 -18.87 -8.40
CA GLY A 252 20.56 -19.81 -7.36
C GLY A 252 22.07 -19.87 -7.09
N ARG A 253 22.89 -19.07 -7.78
CA ARG A 253 24.34 -18.98 -7.53
C ARG A 253 24.67 -17.71 -6.78
N VAL A 254 25.47 -17.81 -5.72
CA VAL A 254 26.02 -16.62 -5.03
C VAL A 254 26.94 -15.88 -5.99
N ILE A 255 26.62 -14.63 -6.30
CA ILE A 255 27.43 -13.76 -7.17
C ILE A 255 28.19 -12.69 -6.39
N ALA A 256 27.69 -12.35 -5.20
CA ALA A 256 28.30 -11.36 -4.31
C ALA A 256 27.93 -11.67 -2.86
N SER A 257 28.79 -11.27 -1.93
CA SER A 257 28.54 -11.42 -0.50
C SER A 257 29.35 -10.39 0.30
N GLY A 258 28.81 -10.00 1.45
CA GLY A 258 29.51 -9.13 2.40
C GLY A 258 29.23 -9.55 3.84
N LYS A 259 30.01 -9.00 4.77
CA LYS A 259 29.80 -9.18 6.20
C LYS A 259 30.17 -7.93 6.99
N SER A 260 29.50 -7.70 8.11
CA SER A 260 29.82 -6.66 9.08
C SER A 260 29.65 -7.19 10.50
N ILE A 261 30.23 -6.49 11.46
CA ILE A 261 29.80 -6.62 12.86
C ILE A 261 28.39 -6.02 13.00
N ASN A 262 27.60 -6.57 13.92
CA ASN A 262 26.27 -6.04 14.20
C ASN A 262 26.32 -4.54 14.58
N GLY A 263 25.31 -3.78 14.16
CA GLY A 263 25.24 -2.32 14.33
C GLY A 263 25.92 -1.52 13.19
N HIS A 264 26.56 -2.20 12.24
CA HIS A 264 27.13 -1.57 11.05
C HIS A 264 26.51 -2.13 9.77
N ALA A 265 26.42 -1.28 8.75
CA ALA A 265 25.95 -1.67 7.44
C ALA A 265 26.88 -2.72 6.81
N VAL A 266 26.30 -3.68 6.09
CA VAL A 266 27.03 -4.59 5.22
C VAL A 266 27.11 -3.94 3.85
N SER A 267 28.32 -3.67 3.36
CA SER A 267 28.56 -3.24 1.98
C SER A 267 28.93 -4.47 1.14
N ILE A 268 28.25 -4.66 0.01
CA ILE A 268 28.45 -5.76 -0.91
C ILE A 268 28.83 -5.20 -2.27
N ASP A 269 30.04 -5.52 -2.74
CA ASP A 269 30.48 -5.19 -4.10
C ASP A 269 29.77 -6.09 -5.12
N MET A 270 29.06 -5.46 -6.05
CA MET A 270 28.35 -6.14 -7.13
C MET A 270 29.24 -6.23 -8.38
N PRO A 271 29.07 -7.27 -9.22
CA PRO A 271 29.78 -7.36 -10.49
C PRO A 271 29.52 -6.13 -11.37
N GLU A 272 30.53 -5.65 -12.11
CA GLU A 272 30.40 -4.51 -13.04
C GLU A 272 29.28 -4.70 -14.08
N ASN A 273 29.02 -5.95 -14.46
CA ASN A 273 27.95 -6.33 -15.39
C ASN A 273 26.64 -6.69 -14.70
N ALA A 274 26.38 -6.18 -13.49
CA ALA A 274 25.12 -6.39 -12.79
C ALA A 274 23.93 -5.94 -13.66
N LYS A 275 22.89 -6.77 -13.70
CA LYS A 275 21.66 -6.51 -14.43
C LYS A 275 20.87 -5.44 -13.67
N LEU A 276 20.56 -4.35 -14.35
CA LEU A 276 19.79 -3.27 -13.77
C LEU A 276 18.29 -3.56 -13.87
N TRP A 277 17.54 -3.12 -12.87
CA TRP A 277 16.09 -3.17 -12.88
C TRP A 277 15.51 -1.99 -13.66
N SER A 278 14.52 -2.27 -14.49
CA SER A 278 13.71 -1.29 -15.20
C SER A 278 12.34 -1.88 -15.55
N PRO A 279 11.37 -1.06 -16.03
CA PRO A 279 10.12 -1.59 -16.52
C PRO A 279 10.24 -2.64 -17.64
N SER A 280 11.25 -2.53 -18.51
CA SER A 280 11.49 -3.49 -19.59
C SER A 280 12.31 -4.71 -19.13
N THR A 281 13.12 -4.54 -18.07
CA THR A 281 13.97 -5.59 -17.50
C THR A 281 13.81 -5.60 -15.98
N PRO A 282 12.73 -6.17 -15.42
CA PRO A 282 12.45 -6.14 -13.97
C PRO A 282 13.27 -7.18 -13.21
N PHE A 283 14.60 -7.14 -13.37
CA PHE A 283 15.49 -8.12 -12.78
C PHE A 283 15.64 -7.92 -11.28
N LEU A 284 15.42 -8.98 -10.50
CA LEU A 284 15.59 -9.01 -9.05
C LEU A 284 16.64 -10.06 -8.69
N TYR A 285 17.50 -9.73 -7.73
CA TYR A 285 18.45 -10.66 -7.13
C TYR A 285 17.85 -11.23 -5.85
N ASP A 286 17.89 -12.55 -5.68
CA ASP A 286 17.55 -13.16 -4.38
C ASP A 286 18.64 -12.79 -3.36
N MET A 287 18.23 -12.54 -2.12
CA MET A 287 19.14 -12.17 -1.05
C MET A 287 18.87 -13.02 0.20
N ARG A 288 19.94 -13.46 0.86
CA ARG A 288 19.88 -14.14 2.15
C ARG A 288 20.69 -13.34 3.17
N VAL A 289 20.07 -13.05 4.32
CA VAL A 289 20.69 -12.30 5.41
C VAL A 289 20.74 -13.19 6.66
N VAL A 290 21.94 -13.35 7.22
CA VAL A 290 22.22 -14.26 8.33
C VAL A 290 22.83 -13.46 9.48
N LEU A 291 22.26 -13.61 10.68
CA LEU A 291 22.87 -13.17 11.93
C LEU A 291 23.64 -14.37 12.49
N SER A 292 24.94 -14.24 12.72
CA SER A 292 25.78 -15.31 13.26
C SER A 292 26.56 -14.85 14.48
N ASN A 293 26.91 -15.78 15.36
CA ASN A 293 27.81 -15.55 16.50
C ASN A 293 28.74 -16.76 16.64
N GLY A 294 30.06 -16.53 16.68
CA GLY A 294 31.05 -17.62 16.75
C GLY A 294 30.95 -18.62 15.60
N GLY A 295 30.52 -18.18 14.41
CA GLY A 295 30.33 -19.03 13.22
C GLY A 295 29.02 -19.84 13.22
N LYS A 296 28.16 -19.70 14.24
CA LYS A 296 26.85 -20.34 14.29
C LYS A 296 25.75 -19.36 13.90
N ALA A 297 24.89 -19.75 12.96
CA ALA A 297 23.69 -18.98 12.61
C ALA A 297 22.72 -18.89 13.80
N ILE A 298 22.28 -17.68 14.09
CA ILE A 298 21.36 -17.32 15.17
C ILE A 298 19.97 -17.03 14.59
N ASP A 299 19.92 -16.27 13.51
CA ASP A 299 18.70 -15.94 12.77
C ASP A 299 19.00 -15.85 11.27
N GLU A 300 18.00 -16.11 10.44
CA GLU A 300 18.09 -16.06 8.99
C GLU A 300 16.77 -15.60 8.39
N VAL A 301 16.85 -14.72 7.39
CA VAL A 301 15.72 -14.26 6.59
C VAL A 301 16.08 -14.27 5.11
N LYS A 302 15.09 -14.56 4.26
CA LYS A 302 15.19 -14.38 2.81
C LYS A 302 14.63 -13.01 2.42
N SER A 303 15.16 -12.45 1.36
CA SER A 303 14.80 -11.14 0.84
C SER A 303 15.14 -11.09 -0.66
N TYR A 304 15.01 -9.92 -1.27
CA TYR A 304 15.49 -9.65 -2.61
C TYR A 304 15.97 -8.21 -2.71
N THR A 305 16.75 -7.91 -3.75
CA THR A 305 17.21 -6.56 -4.07
C THR A 305 17.24 -6.35 -5.58
N ALA A 306 17.47 -5.12 -6.00
CA ALA A 306 17.61 -4.76 -7.41
C ALA A 306 18.62 -3.63 -7.59
N MET A 307 19.42 -3.70 -8.64
CA MET A 307 20.33 -2.59 -9.00
C MET A 307 19.56 -1.57 -9.82
N ARG A 308 19.29 -0.39 -9.26
CA ARG A 308 18.62 0.71 -9.96
C ARG A 308 18.95 2.07 -9.37
N LYS A 309 18.78 3.13 -10.15
CA LYS A 309 18.91 4.52 -9.70
C LYS A 309 17.85 5.41 -10.31
N PHE A 310 17.02 6.05 -9.48
CA PHE A 310 16.18 7.17 -9.91
C PHE A 310 16.93 8.48 -9.71
N SER A 311 16.84 9.37 -10.68
CA SER A 311 17.50 10.68 -10.65
C SER A 311 16.84 11.64 -11.63
N THR A 312 17.36 12.86 -11.74
CA THR A 312 17.00 13.80 -12.81
C THR A 312 18.24 14.16 -13.61
N LEU A 313 18.08 14.41 -14.90
CA LEU A 313 19.16 14.91 -15.77
C LEU A 313 18.63 15.87 -16.83
N ARG A 314 19.51 16.65 -17.45
CA ARG A 314 19.17 17.43 -18.64
C ARG A 314 19.38 16.57 -19.89
N ASP A 315 18.35 16.44 -20.72
CA ASP A 315 18.51 15.82 -22.04
C ASP A 315 19.37 16.69 -22.96
N LYS A 316 19.67 16.18 -24.17
CA LYS A 316 20.47 16.90 -25.18
C LYS A 316 19.91 18.27 -25.61
N ASN A 317 18.62 18.53 -25.35
CA ASN A 317 17.97 19.82 -25.63
C ASN A 317 17.94 20.73 -24.39
N GLY A 318 18.57 20.33 -23.30
CA GLY A 318 18.66 21.09 -22.05
C GLY A 318 17.43 20.95 -21.14
N VAL A 319 16.47 20.09 -21.47
CA VAL A 319 15.23 19.91 -20.68
C VAL A 319 15.51 18.98 -19.49
N MET A 320 15.05 19.37 -18.29
CA MET A 320 15.11 18.50 -17.12
C MET A 320 14.13 17.33 -17.24
N ARG A 321 14.66 16.09 -17.22
CA ARG A 321 13.93 14.83 -17.34
C ARG A 321 14.08 13.97 -16.09
N ILE A 322 13.08 13.13 -15.84
CA ILE A 322 13.23 11.97 -14.95
C ILE A 322 14.18 10.99 -15.62
N ALA A 323 15.09 10.41 -14.84
CA ALA A 323 16.01 9.40 -15.29
C ALA A 323 15.93 8.14 -14.43
N LEU A 324 16.02 6.99 -15.10
CA LEU A 324 16.22 5.69 -14.49
C LEU A 324 17.51 5.11 -15.05
N ASN A 325 18.42 4.71 -14.16
CA ASN A 325 19.72 4.15 -14.50
C ASN A 325 20.55 5.07 -15.41
N ASN A 326 20.59 6.37 -15.05
CA ASN A 326 21.29 7.43 -15.77
C ASN A 326 20.76 7.71 -17.19
N GLU A 327 19.56 7.23 -17.54
CA GLU A 327 18.93 7.43 -18.85
C GLU A 327 17.54 8.08 -18.69
N PRO A 328 17.14 9.03 -19.56
CA PRO A 328 15.79 9.58 -19.56
C PRO A 328 14.72 8.50 -19.66
N ILE A 329 13.66 8.63 -18.86
CA ILE A 329 12.48 7.77 -18.92
C ILE A 329 11.22 8.61 -18.79
N PHE A 330 10.21 8.32 -19.63
CA PHE A 330 8.89 8.91 -19.48
C PHE A 330 8.04 8.00 -18.59
N ASN A 331 7.72 8.47 -17.39
CA ASN A 331 6.84 7.73 -16.48
C ASN A 331 5.38 7.95 -16.91
N PHE A 332 4.71 6.89 -17.32
CA PHE A 332 3.31 6.94 -17.73
C PHE A 332 2.51 5.82 -17.11
N GLY A 333 1.42 6.20 -16.44
CA GLY A 333 0.67 5.29 -15.60
C GLY A 333 -0.73 5.80 -15.27
N PRO A 334 -1.60 4.93 -14.75
CA PRO A 334 -2.86 5.35 -14.22
C PRO A 334 -2.72 5.85 -12.77
N LEU A 335 -3.68 6.68 -12.36
CA LEU A 335 -3.99 6.95 -10.96
C LEU A 335 -4.72 5.72 -10.39
N ASP A 336 -4.16 5.11 -9.36
CA ASP A 336 -4.74 3.93 -8.69
C ASP A 336 -5.21 4.30 -7.28
N GLN A 337 -6.53 4.34 -7.11
CA GLN A 337 -7.18 4.62 -5.82
C GLN A 337 -7.00 3.46 -4.82
N GLY A 338 -6.84 2.22 -5.31
CA GLY A 338 -6.75 1.03 -4.47
C GLY A 338 -8.05 0.62 -3.77
N TRP A 339 -9.21 0.85 -4.39
CA TRP A 339 -10.51 0.48 -3.84
C TRP A 339 -11.08 -0.79 -4.48
N TRP A 340 -11.81 -1.55 -3.67
CA TRP A 340 -12.48 -2.79 -4.02
C TRP A 340 -13.96 -2.68 -3.62
N PRO A 341 -14.91 -3.04 -4.50
CA PRO A 341 -16.34 -2.90 -4.19
C PRO A 341 -16.76 -3.77 -3.00
N ASP A 342 -16.08 -4.89 -2.79
CA ASP A 342 -16.40 -5.90 -1.79
C ASP A 342 -15.55 -5.78 -0.51
N GLY A 343 -14.27 -5.42 -0.63
CA GLY A 343 -13.33 -5.30 0.49
C GLY A 343 -12.88 -3.87 0.86
N LEU A 344 -13.34 -2.85 0.14
CA LEU A 344 -12.91 -1.44 0.27
C LEU A 344 -11.39 -1.31 0.10
N TYR A 345 -10.63 -1.20 1.18
CA TYR A 345 -9.16 -1.15 1.11
C TYR A 345 -8.49 -2.49 0.87
N THR A 346 -9.15 -3.58 1.21
CA THR A 346 -8.56 -4.91 1.19
C THR A 346 -8.94 -5.62 -0.10
N ALA A 347 -7.95 -5.94 -0.93
CA ALA A 347 -8.18 -6.80 -2.07
C ALA A 347 -8.69 -8.18 -1.61
N PRO A 348 -9.70 -8.79 -2.28
CA PRO A 348 -10.25 -10.07 -1.84
C PRO A 348 -9.23 -11.21 -1.79
N THR A 349 -8.30 -11.21 -2.75
CA THR A 349 -7.24 -12.23 -2.85
C THR A 349 -5.93 -11.58 -3.33
N ASP A 350 -4.82 -12.28 -3.12
CA ASP A 350 -3.51 -11.84 -3.62
C ASP A 350 -3.45 -11.79 -5.17
N ASN A 351 -4.19 -12.69 -5.84
CA ASN A 351 -4.34 -12.66 -7.29
C ASN A 351 -5.12 -11.43 -7.77
N ALA A 352 -6.02 -10.87 -6.96
CA ALA A 352 -6.72 -9.65 -7.29
C ALA A 352 -5.76 -8.44 -7.33
N LEU A 353 -4.84 -8.34 -6.35
CA LEU A 353 -3.75 -7.34 -6.39
C LEU A 353 -2.90 -7.48 -7.66
N LEU A 354 -2.49 -8.72 -7.97
CA LEU A 354 -1.69 -9.00 -9.15
C LEU A 354 -2.42 -8.66 -10.46
N TYR A 355 -3.75 -8.84 -10.51
CA TYR A 355 -4.54 -8.58 -11.71
C TYR A 355 -4.48 -7.11 -12.13
N ASP A 356 -4.73 -6.17 -11.21
CA ASP A 356 -4.72 -4.72 -11.54
C ASP A 356 -3.31 -4.27 -11.99
N ILE A 357 -2.25 -4.80 -11.37
CA ILE A 357 -0.86 -4.53 -11.75
C ILE A 357 -0.55 -5.11 -13.14
N GLN A 358 -0.99 -6.34 -13.41
CA GLN A 358 -0.78 -6.99 -14.70
C GLN A 358 -1.55 -6.27 -15.80
N LYS A 359 -2.80 -5.85 -15.56
CA LYS A 359 -3.59 -5.07 -16.51
C LYS A 359 -2.93 -3.74 -16.85
N THR A 360 -2.39 -3.05 -15.84
CA THR A 360 -1.60 -1.83 -16.08
C THR A 360 -0.44 -2.10 -17.05
N LYS A 361 0.30 -3.20 -16.85
CA LYS A 361 1.39 -3.60 -17.75
C LYS A 361 0.89 -3.98 -19.14
N ASP A 362 -0.19 -4.73 -19.22
CA ASP A 362 -0.78 -5.20 -20.48
C ASP A 362 -1.28 -4.04 -21.34
N TRP A 363 -1.77 -2.97 -20.71
CA TRP A 363 -2.15 -1.73 -21.37
C TRP A 363 -0.96 -0.83 -21.73
N GLY A 364 0.28 -1.30 -21.59
CA GLY A 364 1.48 -0.57 -22.04
C GLY A 364 1.94 0.57 -21.12
N PHE A 365 1.34 0.70 -19.93
CA PHE A 365 1.87 1.60 -18.90
C PHE A 365 3.15 1.03 -18.26
N ASN A 366 4.00 1.91 -17.75
CA ASN A 366 5.22 1.55 -17.04
C ASN A 366 5.25 2.01 -15.57
N MET A 367 4.21 2.73 -15.13
CA MET A 367 4.12 3.35 -13.81
C MET A 367 2.70 3.19 -13.25
N ILE A 368 2.56 3.20 -11.92
CA ILE A 368 1.31 3.41 -11.19
C ILE A 368 1.55 4.53 -10.16
N ARG A 369 0.65 5.50 -10.10
CA ARG A 369 0.59 6.43 -8.97
C ARG A 369 -0.41 5.92 -7.96
N LYS A 370 0.09 5.45 -6.82
CA LYS A 370 -0.75 4.96 -5.72
C LYS A 370 -1.25 6.18 -4.94
N HIS A 371 -2.51 6.52 -5.17
CA HIS A 371 -3.08 7.79 -4.74
C HIS A 371 -3.54 7.74 -3.28
N ILE A 372 -2.96 8.60 -2.45
CA ILE A 372 -3.24 8.83 -1.02
C ILE A 372 -3.57 7.57 -0.19
N LYS A 373 -2.91 6.46 -0.50
CA LYS A 373 -3.07 5.15 0.15
C LYS A 373 -1.71 4.44 0.16
N VAL A 374 -1.47 3.55 1.12
CA VAL A 374 -0.31 2.65 1.12
C VAL A 374 -0.81 1.22 1.06
N GLU A 375 -0.40 0.45 0.06
CA GLU A 375 -0.88 -0.93 -0.13
C GLU A 375 -0.16 -1.93 0.81
N PRO A 376 -0.64 -3.18 0.92
CA PRO A 376 0.14 -4.24 1.54
C PRO A 376 1.48 -4.43 0.81
N ALA A 377 2.53 -4.78 1.56
CA ALA A 377 3.87 -5.11 1.08
C ALA A 377 3.92 -6.03 -0.17
N ARG A 378 2.92 -6.91 -0.30
CA ARG A 378 2.76 -7.81 -1.45
C ARG A 378 2.48 -7.08 -2.77
N TRP A 379 1.73 -5.98 -2.74
CA TRP A 379 1.45 -5.16 -3.92
C TRP A 379 2.74 -4.57 -4.50
N TYR A 380 3.59 -3.95 -3.67
CA TYR A 380 4.90 -3.42 -4.10
C TYR A 380 5.82 -4.53 -4.63
N THR A 381 5.79 -5.71 -4.00
CA THR A 381 6.54 -6.88 -4.47
C THR A 381 6.10 -7.31 -5.89
N TYR A 382 4.81 -7.21 -6.20
CA TYR A 382 4.32 -7.47 -7.54
C TYR A 382 4.74 -6.37 -8.51
N CYS A 383 4.72 -5.10 -8.12
CA CYS A 383 5.25 -4.00 -8.94
C CYS A 383 6.74 -4.21 -9.26
N ASP A 384 7.55 -4.63 -8.29
CA ASP A 384 8.97 -4.97 -8.48
C ASP A 384 9.13 -6.08 -9.52
N LYS A 385 8.39 -7.18 -9.37
CA LYS A 385 8.47 -8.34 -10.26
C LYS A 385 7.94 -8.06 -11.67
N LYS A 386 6.98 -7.16 -11.81
CA LYS A 386 6.34 -6.83 -13.10
C LYS A 386 6.99 -5.66 -13.82
N GLY A 387 7.92 -4.95 -13.17
CA GLY A 387 8.55 -3.77 -13.76
C GLY A 387 7.55 -2.64 -13.91
N ILE A 388 6.91 -2.28 -12.80
CA ILE A 388 6.04 -1.11 -12.69
C ILE A 388 6.70 -0.14 -11.72
N ILE A 389 6.95 1.09 -12.17
CA ILE A 389 7.42 2.18 -11.33
C ILE A 389 6.27 2.65 -10.45
N VAL A 390 6.54 2.96 -9.18
CA VAL A 390 5.52 3.45 -8.25
C VAL A 390 5.83 4.88 -7.85
N TRP A 391 4.82 5.73 -7.95
CA TRP A 391 4.75 7.00 -7.24
C TRP A 391 3.90 6.79 -6.01
N GLN A 392 4.47 7.03 -4.84
CA GLN A 392 3.83 6.74 -3.57
C GLN A 392 3.39 8.04 -2.88
N ASP A 393 2.09 8.23 -2.81
CA ASP A 393 1.49 9.36 -2.11
C ASP A 393 1.38 9.10 -0.60
N MET A 394 1.48 10.19 0.16
CA MET A 394 1.08 10.21 1.57
C MET A 394 -0.44 10.29 1.69
N PRO A 395 -1.10 9.42 2.48
CA PRO A 395 -2.49 9.65 2.88
C PRO A 395 -2.66 11.05 3.51
N SER A 396 -3.66 11.79 3.06
CA SER A 396 -3.87 13.18 3.44
C SER A 396 -4.72 13.29 4.71
N GLY A 397 -4.41 14.22 5.60
CA GLY A 397 -5.17 14.41 6.84
C GLY A 397 -5.38 15.88 7.15
N ASP A 398 -6.21 16.18 8.15
CA ASP A 398 -6.56 17.54 8.56
C ASP A 398 -7.38 18.29 7.49
N ARG A 399 -7.57 19.60 7.69
CA ARG A 399 -8.28 20.50 6.78
C ARG A 399 -7.43 20.85 5.56
N ASN A 400 -8.07 21.40 4.53
CA ASN A 400 -7.38 21.83 3.32
C ASN A 400 -7.28 23.37 3.32
N PRO A 401 -6.12 23.97 2.94
CA PRO A 401 -6.06 25.37 2.58
C PRO A 401 -6.75 25.60 1.22
N GLU A 402 -6.79 26.86 0.76
CA GLU A 402 -7.26 27.17 -0.60
C GLU A 402 -6.38 26.45 -1.62
N TRP A 403 -7.01 25.82 -2.61
CA TRP A 403 -6.32 25.17 -3.72
C TRP A 403 -6.14 26.14 -4.90
N GLN A 404 -4.90 26.25 -5.37
CA GLN A 404 -4.47 27.10 -6.48
C GLN A 404 -3.71 26.27 -7.51
N ASN A 405 -4.38 25.87 -8.59
CA ASN A 405 -3.86 24.90 -9.54
C ASN A 405 -2.76 25.46 -10.48
N PHE A 406 -2.97 26.64 -11.09
CA PHE A 406 -2.12 27.15 -12.18
C PHE A 406 -1.19 28.31 -11.80
N ARG A 407 -0.79 28.41 -10.53
CA ARG A 407 0.15 29.43 -10.08
C ARG A 407 0.99 28.94 -8.91
N TYR A 408 2.18 29.52 -8.78
CA TYR A 408 2.97 29.37 -7.56
C TYR A 408 2.19 29.93 -6.36
N PHE A 409 2.26 29.22 -5.26
CA PHE A 409 1.46 29.53 -4.09
C PHE A 409 1.83 30.89 -3.51
N ASN A 410 0.83 31.74 -3.36
CA ASN A 410 0.96 33.06 -2.75
C ASN A 410 0.01 33.24 -1.54
N GLY A 411 -0.65 32.15 -1.12
CA GLY A 411 -1.55 32.12 0.03
C GLY A 411 -0.82 31.83 1.33
N ALA A 412 -1.60 31.63 2.39
CA ALA A 412 -1.10 31.12 3.66
C ALA A 412 -1.30 29.59 3.71
N GLU A 413 -0.25 28.86 4.07
CA GLU A 413 -0.38 27.42 4.34
C GLU A 413 -1.30 27.18 5.53
N LEU A 414 -1.82 25.96 5.62
CA LEU A 414 -2.59 25.54 6.78
C LEU A 414 -1.70 25.56 8.04
N LEU A 415 -2.16 26.26 9.07
CA LEU A 415 -1.61 26.15 10.42
C LEU A 415 -2.22 24.92 11.09
N ARG A 416 -1.51 23.79 11.02
CA ARG A 416 -1.88 22.57 11.73
C ARG A 416 -1.59 22.70 13.23
N SER A 417 -2.30 21.93 14.05
CA SER A 417 -1.94 21.82 15.46
C SER A 417 -0.62 21.04 15.62
N PRO A 418 0.14 21.24 16.72
CA PRO A 418 1.36 20.46 16.97
C PRO A 418 1.14 18.94 16.92
N GLU A 419 -0.02 18.46 17.39
CA GLU A 419 -0.39 17.04 17.38
C GLU A 419 -0.64 16.52 15.95
N SER A 420 -1.29 17.32 15.11
CA SER A 420 -1.52 17.00 13.70
C SER A 420 -0.21 16.94 12.90
N GLU A 421 0.66 17.94 13.08
CA GLU A 421 1.98 17.96 12.43
C GLU A 421 2.84 16.76 12.87
N ALA A 422 2.88 16.48 14.18
CA ALA A 422 3.65 15.36 14.72
C ALA A 422 3.14 14.02 14.20
N GLN A 423 1.82 13.86 14.08
CA GLN A 423 1.21 12.64 13.55
C GLN A 423 1.53 12.44 12.05
N PHE A 424 1.38 13.49 11.23
CA PHE A 424 1.74 13.42 9.82
C PHE A 424 3.20 13.00 9.64
N ARG A 425 4.13 13.64 10.38
CA ARG A 425 5.56 13.31 10.29
C ARG A 425 5.86 11.90 10.77
N LYS A 426 5.19 11.45 11.83
CA LYS A 426 5.33 10.07 12.31
C LYS A 426 4.93 9.08 11.21
N GLU A 427 3.71 9.20 10.68
CA GLU A 427 3.20 8.26 9.68
C GLU A 427 3.97 8.35 8.37
N TRP A 428 4.33 9.56 7.90
CA TRP A 428 5.12 9.70 6.67
C TRP A 428 6.50 9.07 6.79
N LYS A 429 7.15 9.20 7.95
CA LYS A 429 8.41 8.51 8.24
C LYS A 429 8.22 6.99 8.24
N GLU A 430 7.18 6.50 8.91
CA GLU A 430 6.89 5.05 9.00
C GLU A 430 6.58 4.45 7.62
N ILE A 431 5.91 5.20 6.74
CA ILE A 431 5.68 4.81 5.34
C ILE A 431 7.00 4.71 4.58
N MET A 432 7.85 5.74 4.65
CA MET A 432 9.18 5.69 4.02
C MET A 432 10.01 4.53 4.57
N ASP A 433 9.95 4.25 5.87
CA ASP A 433 10.69 3.16 6.52
C ASP A 433 10.28 1.78 6.05
N CYS A 434 8.97 1.49 6.04
CA CYS A 434 8.49 0.16 5.66
C CYS A 434 8.58 -0.08 4.14
N LEU A 435 8.59 1.00 3.35
CA LEU A 435 8.65 0.94 1.90
C LEU A 435 10.04 1.15 1.29
N TYR A 436 11.05 1.55 2.09
CA TYR A 436 12.37 1.96 1.62
C TYR A 436 13.03 0.93 0.68
N SER A 437 12.87 -0.35 0.98
CA SER A 437 13.59 -1.43 0.32
C SER A 437 12.90 -1.94 -0.95
N TYR A 438 11.78 -1.36 -1.37
CA TYR A 438 11.09 -1.75 -2.61
C TYR A 438 11.67 -1.00 -3.83
N PRO A 439 12.30 -1.71 -4.79
CA PRO A 439 12.91 -1.10 -5.97
C PRO A 439 11.98 -0.25 -6.83
N CYS A 440 10.71 -0.65 -6.96
CA CYS A 440 9.72 -0.02 -7.83
C CYS A 440 9.43 1.43 -7.51
N ILE A 441 9.53 1.83 -6.24
CA ILE A 441 9.19 3.19 -5.80
C ILE A 441 10.27 4.15 -6.30
N GLY A 442 9.86 5.08 -7.16
CA GLY A 442 10.75 6.10 -7.73
C GLY A 442 10.48 7.52 -7.27
N VAL A 443 9.26 7.81 -6.80
CA VAL A 443 8.84 9.15 -6.38
C VAL A 443 8.04 9.08 -5.07
N TRP A 444 8.38 9.98 -4.15
CA TRP A 444 7.59 10.28 -2.95
C TRP A 444 6.73 11.53 -3.16
N VAL A 445 5.44 11.44 -2.84
CA VAL A 445 4.48 12.55 -3.01
C VAL A 445 3.86 12.91 -1.65
N PRO A 446 4.46 13.82 -0.87
CA PRO A 446 3.93 14.24 0.44
C PRO A 446 2.56 14.92 0.41
N PHE A 447 2.18 15.60 -0.68
CA PHE A 447 0.92 16.35 -0.77
C PHE A 447 0.29 16.27 -2.15
N ASN A 448 -1.04 16.27 -2.18
CA ASN A 448 -1.86 16.26 -3.39
C ASN A 448 -2.98 17.31 -3.31
N GLU A 449 -3.15 18.14 -4.33
CA GLU A 449 -4.23 19.13 -4.47
C GLU A 449 -4.48 19.98 -3.21
N ALA A 450 -3.39 20.35 -2.55
CA ALA A 450 -3.37 21.04 -1.28
C ALA A 450 -3.96 20.28 -0.07
N TRP A 451 -4.38 19.02 -0.22
CA TRP A 451 -5.02 18.27 0.84
C TRP A 451 -4.10 18.12 2.05
N GLY A 452 -4.54 18.69 3.17
CA GLY A 452 -3.73 18.76 4.38
C GLY A 452 -2.42 19.55 4.26
N GLN A 453 -2.15 20.24 3.15
CA GLN A 453 -0.81 20.77 2.87
C GLN A 453 -0.34 21.80 3.91
N PHE A 454 0.89 21.63 4.40
CA PHE A 454 1.51 22.51 5.40
C PHE A 454 3.05 22.43 5.33
N LYS A 455 3.73 23.53 5.62
CA LYS A 455 5.20 23.64 5.70
C LYS A 455 5.89 22.93 4.53
N THR A 456 5.37 23.11 3.32
CA THR A 456 5.71 22.30 2.15
C THR A 456 7.22 22.23 1.91
N PRO A 457 7.97 23.35 1.85
CA PRO A 457 9.42 23.29 1.65
C PRO A 457 10.16 22.49 2.73
N GLU A 458 9.72 22.58 3.99
CA GLU A 458 10.34 21.88 5.12
C GLU A 458 10.09 20.37 5.06
N ILE A 459 8.85 19.96 4.75
CA ILE A 459 8.49 18.54 4.59
C ILE A 459 9.24 17.91 3.42
N VAL A 460 9.37 18.64 2.32
CA VAL A 460 10.09 18.21 1.13
C VAL A 460 11.59 18.07 1.39
N GLU A 461 12.22 19.07 2.02
CA GLU A 461 13.62 18.99 2.42
C GLU A 461 13.87 17.80 3.36
N TRP A 462 12.98 17.62 4.34
CA TRP A 462 13.07 16.51 5.28
C TRP A 462 12.94 15.15 4.57
N THR A 463 12.00 15.01 3.63
CA THR A 463 11.77 13.79 2.85
C THR A 463 13.01 13.44 2.01
N LYS A 464 13.57 14.43 1.29
CA LYS A 464 14.80 14.24 0.49
C LYS A 464 16.01 13.88 1.35
N LYS A 465 16.12 14.46 2.56
CA LYS A 465 17.20 14.13 3.50
C LYS A 465 17.02 12.73 4.08
N TYR A 466 15.78 12.30 4.30
CA TYR A 466 15.47 11.01 4.89
C TYR A 466 15.72 9.86 3.90
N ASP A 467 15.26 10.02 2.67
CA ASP A 467 15.52 9.10 1.57
C ASP A 467 16.04 9.85 0.32
N PRO A 468 17.37 9.93 0.14
CA PRO A 468 17.97 10.61 -1.01
C PRO A 468 17.95 9.75 -2.29
N THR A 469 17.43 8.52 -2.24
CA THR A 469 17.52 7.55 -3.36
C THR A 469 16.34 7.63 -4.33
N ARG A 470 15.40 8.55 -4.08
CA ARG A 470 14.14 8.75 -4.79
C ARG A 470 13.89 10.24 -5.02
N LEU A 471 13.08 10.54 -6.03
CA LEU A 471 12.65 11.91 -6.30
C LEU A 471 11.50 12.30 -5.36
N VAL A 472 11.32 13.61 -5.16
CA VAL A 472 10.18 14.14 -4.40
C VAL A 472 9.35 15.10 -5.26
N ASP A 473 8.07 14.76 -5.40
CA ASP A 473 7.04 15.67 -5.92
C ASP A 473 6.42 16.46 -4.76
N PRO A 474 6.71 17.76 -4.63
CA PRO A 474 6.42 18.50 -3.41
C PRO A 474 4.93 18.71 -3.13
N ALA A 475 4.15 19.00 -4.17
CA ALA A 475 2.74 19.37 -4.06
C ALA A 475 2.08 19.08 -5.42
N SER A 476 1.59 17.86 -5.57
CA SER A 476 0.97 17.42 -6.81
C SER A 476 -0.29 18.24 -7.11
N GLY A 477 -0.41 18.79 -8.31
CA GLY A 477 -1.65 19.37 -8.81
C GLY A 477 -2.02 20.76 -8.32
N GLY A 478 -1.21 21.41 -7.48
CA GLY A 478 -1.46 22.80 -7.10
C GLY A 478 -0.69 23.26 -5.88
N ASN A 479 -0.81 24.55 -5.56
CA ASN A 479 -0.09 25.21 -4.47
C ASN A 479 1.43 25.00 -4.58
N HIS A 480 1.96 25.32 -5.77
CA HIS A 480 3.33 25.04 -6.14
C HIS A 480 4.34 25.87 -5.35
N TYR A 481 5.44 25.23 -4.96
CA TYR A 481 6.63 25.86 -4.39
C TYR A 481 7.85 25.58 -5.26
N THR A 482 8.87 26.44 -5.21
CA THR A 482 10.17 26.22 -5.87
C THR A 482 11.06 25.31 -5.02
N CYS A 483 10.60 24.10 -4.75
CA CYS A 483 11.33 23.06 -4.01
C CYS A 483 11.06 21.68 -4.62
N GLY A 484 11.71 20.64 -4.11
CA GLY A 484 11.57 19.28 -4.65
C GLY A 484 12.21 19.12 -6.03
N ASP A 485 11.90 18.00 -6.68
CA ASP A 485 12.46 17.63 -7.99
C ASP A 485 11.48 17.91 -9.14
N ILE A 486 10.20 18.02 -8.82
CA ILE A 486 9.09 18.02 -9.77
C ILE A 486 8.22 19.28 -9.60
N LEU A 487 7.73 19.81 -10.72
CA LEU A 487 6.56 20.66 -10.83
C LEU A 487 5.45 19.82 -11.48
N ASP A 488 4.38 19.56 -10.74
CA ASP A 488 3.29 18.69 -11.16
C ASP A 488 1.97 19.46 -11.25
N VAL A 489 1.36 19.49 -12.44
CA VAL A 489 0.06 20.14 -12.68
C VAL A 489 -1.05 19.10 -12.90
N HIS A 490 -2.27 19.42 -12.46
CA HIS A 490 -3.47 18.63 -12.76
C HIS A 490 -4.35 19.39 -13.73
N ASN A 491 -4.85 18.74 -14.78
CA ASN A 491 -5.80 19.38 -15.69
C ASN A 491 -6.82 18.39 -16.23
N TYR A 492 -8.09 18.69 -15.98
CA TYR A 492 -9.21 17.84 -16.36
C TYR A 492 -10.12 18.53 -17.39
N PRO A 493 -10.65 17.78 -18.38
CA PRO A 493 -10.31 16.39 -18.71
C PRO A 493 -9.08 16.29 -19.63
N THR A 494 -8.78 17.33 -20.41
CA THR A 494 -7.74 17.28 -21.46
C THR A 494 -6.34 17.43 -20.90
N PRO A 495 -5.31 16.83 -21.50
CA PRO A 495 -3.92 17.14 -21.18
C PRO A 495 -3.61 18.62 -21.34
N ALA A 496 -2.83 19.18 -20.40
CA ALA A 496 -2.32 20.55 -20.50
C ALA A 496 -0.98 20.69 -19.79
N MET A 497 -0.21 21.71 -20.16
CA MET A 497 1.04 22.09 -19.51
C MET A 497 1.06 23.61 -19.27
N PRO A 498 0.19 24.13 -18.38
CA PRO A 498 -0.01 25.57 -18.17
C PRO A 498 1.18 26.25 -17.47
N LEU A 499 2.03 25.48 -16.80
CA LEU A 499 3.24 25.96 -16.13
C LEU A 499 4.46 25.23 -16.67
N TYR A 500 5.61 25.92 -16.60
CA TYR A 500 6.90 25.37 -16.97
C TYR A 500 7.98 25.86 -15.99
N ASP A 501 8.81 24.94 -15.53
CA ASP A 501 9.99 25.19 -14.72
C ASP A 501 11.23 24.59 -15.42
N ALA A 502 12.20 25.43 -15.77
CA ALA A 502 13.41 25.00 -16.46
C ALA A 502 14.44 24.30 -15.55
N GLN A 503 14.26 24.38 -14.23
CA GLN A 503 15.16 23.83 -13.22
C GLN A 503 14.66 22.50 -12.65
N ARG A 504 13.36 22.22 -12.76
CA ARG A 504 12.73 21.00 -12.26
C ARG A 504 12.09 20.19 -13.39
N VAL A 505 11.79 18.93 -13.09
CA VAL A 505 11.01 18.07 -13.98
C VAL A 505 9.58 18.60 -14.06
N ASN A 506 9.00 18.64 -15.25
CA ASN A 506 7.62 19.08 -15.45
C ASN A 506 6.71 17.87 -15.72
N VAL A 507 5.59 17.78 -15.01
CA VAL A 507 4.73 16.60 -14.93
C VAL A 507 3.26 17.01 -15.03
N LEU A 508 2.44 16.16 -15.65
CA LEU A 508 0.98 16.24 -15.65
C LEU A 508 0.45 15.12 -14.74
N GLY A 509 0.38 15.37 -13.43
CA GLY A 509 0.18 14.34 -12.43
C GLY A 509 -1.24 13.84 -12.27
N GLU A 510 -2.21 14.49 -12.91
CA GLU A 510 -3.56 13.97 -13.16
C GLU A 510 -4.19 14.65 -14.40
N TYR A 511 -4.80 13.83 -15.27
CA TYR A 511 -5.68 14.28 -16.34
C TYR A 511 -6.65 13.14 -16.75
N GLY A 512 -7.58 13.41 -17.65
CA GLY A 512 -8.49 12.41 -18.20
C GLY A 512 -9.84 12.44 -17.51
N GLY A 513 -10.25 11.31 -16.93
CA GLY A 513 -11.58 11.20 -16.34
C GLY A 513 -12.68 10.90 -17.37
N ILE A 514 -12.37 10.10 -18.38
CA ILE A 514 -13.31 9.70 -19.44
C ILE A 514 -14.33 8.70 -18.87
N GLY A 515 -15.56 9.18 -18.67
CA GLY A 515 -16.67 8.43 -18.11
C GLY A 515 -17.41 7.57 -19.12
N PHE A 516 -17.73 6.35 -18.73
CA PHE A 516 -18.65 5.47 -19.45
C PHE A 516 -19.38 4.57 -18.46
N ALA A 517 -20.66 4.85 -18.22
CA ALA A 517 -21.49 4.04 -17.33
C ALA A 517 -21.90 2.73 -18.03
N VAL A 518 -21.43 1.60 -17.51
CA VAL A 518 -21.75 0.27 -18.06
C VAL A 518 -22.89 -0.34 -17.25
N GLU A 519 -24.02 -0.59 -17.90
CA GLU A 519 -25.20 -1.20 -17.27
C GLU A 519 -24.84 -2.54 -16.61
N GLY A 520 -25.36 -2.77 -15.39
CA GLY A 520 -25.07 -3.98 -14.60
C GLY A 520 -23.75 -3.96 -13.82
N HIS A 521 -22.90 -2.94 -14.01
CA HIS A 521 -21.59 -2.82 -13.37
C HIS A 521 -21.41 -1.52 -12.57
N LEU A 522 -22.51 -0.88 -12.18
CA LEU A 522 -22.51 0.38 -11.43
C LEU A 522 -22.67 0.13 -9.93
N TRP A 523 -21.85 0.80 -9.11
CA TRP A 523 -22.00 0.81 -7.66
C TRP A 523 -23.34 1.45 -7.25
N GLU A 524 -23.66 2.60 -7.83
CA GLU A 524 -24.93 3.30 -7.62
C GLU A 524 -25.57 3.63 -8.99
N PRO A 525 -26.51 2.80 -9.48
CA PRO A 525 -27.09 2.97 -10.81
C PRO A 525 -27.81 4.31 -11.03
N SER A 526 -28.36 4.89 -9.97
CA SER A 526 -29.09 6.16 -10.00
C SER A 526 -28.20 7.41 -9.85
N ARG A 527 -26.92 7.25 -9.50
CA ARG A 527 -26.01 8.36 -9.23
C ARG A 527 -24.56 8.00 -9.60
N ASN A 528 -24.11 8.49 -10.76
CA ASN A 528 -22.74 8.29 -11.23
C ASN A 528 -22.29 9.46 -12.11
N TRP A 529 -20.96 9.64 -12.25
CA TRP A 529 -20.38 10.73 -13.03
C TRP A 529 -18.98 10.40 -13.58
N GLY A 530 -18.57 11.19 -14.57
CA GLY A 530 -17.21 11.27 -15.12
C GLY A 530 -16.98 12.68 -15.65
N TYR A 531 -15.73 13.08 -15.90
CA TYR A 531 -15.41 14.45 -16.33
C TYR A 531 -15.88 14.74 -17.76
N VAL A 532 -15.90 13.70 -18.60
CA VAL A 532 -16.64 13.63 -19.87
C VAL A 532 -17.41 12.32 -19.92
N GLN A 533 -18.50 12.22 -20.66
CA GLN A 533 -19.34 11.02 -20.68
C GLN A 533 -19.60 10.51 -22.09
N PHE A 534 -19.37 9.21 -22.29
CA PHE A 534 -19.60 8.49 -23.53
C PHE A 534 -20.50 7.27 -23.29
N LYS A 535 -20.97 6.67 -24.39
CA LYS A 535 -21.96 5.59 -24.35
C LYS A 535 -21.42 4.25 -24.87
N SER A 536 -20.17 4.21 -25.32
CA SER A 536 -19.56 3.00 -25.86
C SER A 536 -18.04 2.95 -25.66
N SER A 537 -17.50 1.73 -25.69
CA SER A 537 -16.04 1.48 -25.65
C SER A 537 -15.30 2.12 -26.83
N GLU A 538 -15.93 2.20 -28.01
CA GLU A 538 -15.34 2.85 -29.19
C GLU A 538 -15.12 4.35 -28.96
N GLU A 539 -16.13 5.05 -28.45
CA GLU A 539 -16.05 6.48 -28.14
C GLU A 539 -15.03 6.79 -27.03
N VAL A 540 -15.02 5.99 -25.96
CA VAL A 540 -14.03 6.10 -24.86
C VAL A 540 -12.62 5.93 -25.40
N THR A 541 -12.40 4.89 -26.22
CA THR A 541 -11.10 4.63 -26.84
C THR A 541 -10.67 5.78 -27.74
N ALA A 542 -11.59 6.31 -28.57
CA ALA A 542 -11.27 7.42 -29.47
C ALA A 542 -10.86 8.69 -28.70
N GLU A 543 -11.57 9.04 -27.62
CA GLU A 543 -11.21 10.21 -26.80
C GLU A 543 -9.90 9.98 -26.04
N TYR A 544 -9.65 8.75 -25.55
CA TYR A 544 -8.37 8.40 -24.92
C TYR A 544 -7.20 8.59 -25.89
N LEU A 545 -7.31 8.07 -27.12
CA LEU A 545 -6.26 8.18 -28.14
C LEU A 545 -5.99 9.65 -28.52
N LYS A 546 -7.04 10.47 -28.62
CA LYS A 546 -6.92 11.92 -28.82
C LYS A 546 -6.14 12.60 -27.69
N TYR A 547 -6.31 12.18 -26.43
CA TYR A 547 -5.50 12.70 -25.33
C TYR A 547 -4.04 12.25 -25.43
N ILE A 548 -3.77 11.02 -25.87
CA ILE A 548 -2.39 10.57 -26.11
C ILE A 548 -1.69 11.42 -27.18
N GLU A 549 -2.36 11.74 -28.29
CA GLU A 549 -1.78 12.61 -29.34
C GLU A 549 -1.44 14.01 -28.81
N GLN A 550 -2.31 14.58 -27.97
CA GLN A 550 -2.03 15.87 -27.30
C GLN A 550 -0.84 15.75 -26.35
N LEU A 551 -0.77 14.66 -25.59
CA LEU A 551 0.30 14.38 -24.65
C LEU A 551 1.65 14.32 -25.36
N GLU A 552 1.76 13.57 -26.47
CA GLU A 552 2.97 13.48 -27.30
C GLU A 552 3.49 14.87 -27.71
N GLY A 553 2.59 15.81 -28.03
CA GLY A 553 2.93 17.20 -28.32
C GLY A 553 3.56 17.97 -27.13
N PHE A 554 3.15 17.66 -25.89
CA PHE A 554 3.74 18.25 -24.67
C PHE A 554 5.07 17.59 -24.27
N ILE A 555 5.27 16.31 -24.57
CA ILE A 555 6.54 15.61 -24.32
C ILE A 555 7.68 16.30 -25.07
N ALA A 556 7.43 16.65 -26.33
CA ALA A 556 8.37 17.42 -27.17
C ALA A 556 8.69 18.82 -26.60
N ARG A 557 7.82 19.37 -25.75
CA ARG A 557 7.99 20.68 -25.09
C ARG A 557 8.56 20.59 -23.67
N GLY A 558 8.79 19.37 -23.18
CA GLY A 558 9.50 19.12 -21.93
C GLY A 558 8.69 18.46 -20.82
N LEU A 559 7.46 18.02 -21.10
CA LEU A 559 6.72 17.16 -20.21
C LEU A 559 7.44 15.81 -20.05
N SER A 560 7.62 15.35 -18.82
CA SER A 560 8.46 14.18 -18.49
C SER A 560 7.73 13.03 -17.79
N SER A 561 6.49 13.26 -17.37
CA SER A 561 5.60 12.22 -16.87
C SER A 561 4.14 12.65 -17.03
N ALA A 562 3.24 11.69 -17.09
CA ALA A 562 1.81 11.92 -17.01
C ALA A 562 1.09 10.80 -16.26
N VAL A 563 -0.03 11.14 -15.63
CA VAL A 563 -0.88 10.18 -14.91
C VAL A 563 -2.32 10.30 -15.41
N TYR A 564 -2.86 9.20 -15.93
CA TYR A 564 -4.25 9.14 -16.39
C TYR A 564 -5.19 8.71 -15.26
N THR A 565 -6.22 9.49 -14.98
CA THR A 565 -7.29 9.12 -14.04
C THR A 565 -8.38 8.36 -14.80
N GLN A 566 -8.61 7.06 -14.54
CA GLN A 566 -7.99 6.14 -13.55
C GLN A 566 -8.07 4.66 -13.98
N THR A 567 -7.44 3.74 -13.22
CA THR A 567 -7.42 2.28 -13.54
C THR A 567 -8.82 1.67 -13.56
N THR A 568 -9.58 1.84 -12.48
CA THR A 568 -10.93 1.29 -12.31
C THR A 568 -11.91 2.39 -11.96
N ASP A 569 -13.19 2.18 -12.24
CA ASP A 569 -14.23 2.94 -11.57
C ASP A 569 -14.09 2.77 -10.05
N VAL A 570 -14.57 3.77 -9.31
CA VAL A 570 -14.65 3.70 -7.84
C VAL A 570 -15.95 4.32 -7.38
N GLU A 571 -16.81 3.49 -6.79
CA GLU A 571 -18.15 3.87 -6.37
C GLU A 571 -18.93 4.64 -7.46
N VAL A 572 -19.17 5.94 -7.27
CA VAL A 572 -19.95 6.79 -8.19
C VAL A 572 -19.11 7.38 -9.33
N GLU A 573 -17.78 7.26 -9.27
CA GLU A 573 -16.87 7.69 -10.34
C GLU A 573 -16.73 6.58 -11.39
N VAL A 574 -17.30 6.82 -12.58
CA VAL A 574 -17.37 5.81 -13.66
C VAL A 574 -16.39 6.08 -14.80
N ASN A 575 -15.24 6.65 -14.46
CA ASN A 575 -14.18 7.12 -15.36
C ASN A 575 -12.93 6.22 -15.39
N GLY A 576 -13.03 4.98 -14.91
CA GLY A 576 -11.97 4.00 -15.00
C GLY A 576 -11.83 3.36 -16.39
N LEU A 577 -10.64 2.82 -16.68
CA LEU A 577 -10.42 1.99 -17.88
C LEU A 577 -11.13 0.62 -17.80
N MET A 578 -11.51 0.19 -16.59
CA MET A 578 -12.37 -0.96 -16.33
C MET A 578 -13.38 -0.66 -15.22
N THR A 579 -14.45 -1.46 -15.16
CA THR A 579 -15.48 -1.31 -14.13
C THR A 579 -14.98 -1.62 -12.72
N TYR A 580 -15.68 -1.14 -11.70
CA TYR A 580 -15.25 -1.27 -10.29
C TYR A 580 -15.18 -2.74 -9.84
N ASP A 581 -16.01 -3.60 -10.41
CA ASP A 581 -15.99 -5.05 -10.19
C ASP A 581 -14.97 -5.82 -11.05
N ARG A 582 -14.20 -5.12 -11.89
CA ARG A 582 -13.22 -5.68 -12.83
C ARG A 582 -13.81 -6.69 -13.84
N LYS A 583 -15.13 -6.67 -14.07
CA LYS A 583 -15.80 -7.61 -15.00
C LYS A 583 -15.89 -7.11 -16.44
N TYR A 584 -15.75 -5.80 -16.66
CA TYR A 584 -15.85 -5.19 -17.98
C TYR A 584 -14.71 -4.22 -18.24
N ILE A 585 -14.01 -4.41 -19.37
CA ILE A 585 -12.96 -3.50 -19.85
C ILE A 585 -13.59 -2.47 -20.80
N LYS A 586 -13.40 -1.17 -20.52
CA LYS A 586 -14.10 -0.07 -21.19
C LYS A 586 -13.39 0.47 -22.43
N ILE A 587 -12.23 -0.07 -22.75
CA ILE A 587 -11.34 0.38 -23.82
C ILE A 587 -10.99 -0.77 -24.77
N ASP A 588 -10.56 -0.41 -25.98
CA ASP A 588 -9.83 -1.30 -26.88
C ASP A 588 -8.39 -1.49 -26.35
N GLU A 589 -8.15 -2.61 -25.69
CA GLU A 589 -6.88 -2.90 -25.01
C GLU A 589 -5.67 -2.82 -25.96
N GLN A 590 -5.84 -3.26 -27.22
CA GLN A 590 -4.74 -3.27 -28.18
C GLN A 590 -4.36 -1.83 -28.59
N LYS A 591 -5.34 -1.02 -28.98
CA LYS A 591 -5.08 0.38 -29.38
C LYS A 591 -4.48 1.19 -28.25
N VAL A 592 -5.00 1.02 -27.03
CA VAL A 592 -4.47 1.69 -25.84
C VAL A 592 -3.04 1.24 -25.55
N ARG A 593 -2.76 -0.07 -25.59
CA ARG A 593 -1.40 -0.59 -25.42
C ARG A 593 -0.41 0.00 -26.41
N GLU A 594 -0.77 0.03 -27.69
CA GLU A 594 0.08 0.60 -28.74
C GLU A 594 0.34 2.10 -28.50
N ALA A 595 -0.68 2.85 -28.09
CA ALA A 595 -0.57 4.27 -27.78
C ALA A 595 0.31 4.54 -26.54
N ASN A 596 0.09 3.80 -25.46
CA ASN A 596 0.84 3.96 -24.22
C ASN A 596 2.31 3.59 -24.39
N ASN A 597 2.63 2.54 -25.18
CA ASN A 597 4.00 2.19 -25.48
C ASN A 597 4.74 3.32 -26.22
N ARG A 598 4.09 4.01 -27.18
CA ARG A 598 4.70 5.17 -27.85
C ARG A 598 5.06 6.28 -26.87
N VAL A 599 4.17 6.57 -25.91
CA VAL A 599 4.42 7.55 -24.85
C VAL A 599 5.59 7.12 -23.95
N CYS A 600 5.58 5.89 -23.46
CA CYS A 600 6.65 5.36 -22.59
C CYS A 600 8.03 5.37 -23.27
N MET A 601 8.09 5.08 -24.58
CA MET A 601 9.33 5.01 -25.37
C MET A 601 9.73 6.35 -26.00
N SER A 602 8.95 7.41 -25.78
CA SER A 602 9.13 8.73 -26.45
C SER A 602 10.46 9.42 -26.17
N LEU A 603 11.16 9.04 -25.09
CA LEU A 603 12.46 9.61 -24.72
C LEU A 603 13.65 8.70 -25.07
N GLU A 604 13.42 7.51 -25.63
CA GLU A 604 14.50 6.62 -26.05
C GLU A 604 15.38 7.28 -27.14
N GLY A 605 16.70 7.21 -26.99
CA GLY A 605 17.65 7.81 -27.94
C GLY A 605 17.85 9.33 -27.81
N LEU A 606 17.34 9.96 -26.74
CA LEU A 606 17.65 11.36 -26.40
C LEU A 606 18.95 11.54 -25.58
N LYS A 607 19.86 10.55 -25.65
CA LYS A 607 21.19 10.58 -25.05
C LYS A 607 22.05 11.74 -25.55
#